data_AF-A0A326RZP5-F1
#
_entry.id   AF-A0A326RZP5-F1
#
_cell.length_a   1.000
_cell.length_b   1.000
_cell.length_c   1.000
_cell.angle_alpha   90.00
_cell.angle_beta   90.00
_cell.angle_gamma   90.00
#
_symmetry.space_group_name_H-M   'P 1'
#
loop_
_entity.id
_entity.type
_entity.pdbx_description
1 polymer ?
#
loop_
_entity_poly.entity_id
_entity_poly.type
_entity_poly.pdbx_seq_one_letter_code
_entity_poly.pdbx_strand_id
1 'polypeptide(L)'
;MSIKKVVENALNLLDKADDGIVLMNMYNEVVHPADAAFKGQVVYPYNAKSFIEESFRQNGIDLTDKDLRFMLMKLLLSFEQMEANKVRKRKVNELLRENAISEFGKLM
;
A
#
# COMPACT_ATOMS: atom_id res chain seq x y z
N MET A 1 5.63 -4.33 15.93
CA MET A 1 5.71 -4.81 14.53
C MET A 1 6.08 -3.61 13.65
N SER A 2 6.76 -3.77 12.51
CA SER A 2 6.96 -2.61 11.63
C SER A 2 5.66 -2.28 10.90
N ILE A 3 5.38 -0.99 10.66
CA ILE A 3 4.16 -0.58 9.94
C ILE A 3 4.09 -1.21 8.54
N LYS A 4 5.24 -1.40 7.87
CA LYS A 4 5.33 -2.09 6.59
C LYS A 4 4.73 -3.50 6.66
N LYS A 5 5.09 -4.28 7.67
CA LYS A 5 4.59 -5.64 7.85
C LYS A 5 3.09 -5.66 8.17
N VAL A 6 2.57 -4.66 8.87
CA VAL A 6 1.14 -4.50 9.14
C VAL A 6 0.36 -4.25 7.84
N VAL A 7 0.88 -3.36 6.98
CA VAL A 7 0.31 -3.09 5.65
C VAL A 7 0.34 -4.34 4.78
N GLU A 8 1.49 -5.04 4.70
CA GLU A 8 1.64 -6.28 3.92
C GLU A 8 0.64 -7.35 4.39
N ASN A 9 0.49 -7.54 5.70
CA ASN A 9 -0.48 -8.49 6.25
C ASN A 9 -1.92 -8.12 5.91
N ALA A 10 -2.27 -6.83 5.99
CA ALA A 10 -3.61 -6.36 5.63
C ALA A 10 -3.92 -6.57 4.15
N LEU A 11 -2.96 -6.29 3.26
CA LEU A 11 -3.11 -6.54 1.81
C LEU A 11 -3.27 -8.04 1.51
N ASN A 12 -2.40 -8.88 2.08
CA ASN A 12 -2.50 -10.34 1.93
C ASN A 12 -3.82 -10.91 2.47
N LEU A 13 -4.39 -10.28 3.50
CA LEU A 13 -5.68 -10.66 4.05
C LEU A 13 -6.81 -10.29 3.08
N LEU A 14 -6.78 -9.07 2.54
CA LEU A 14 -7.77 -8.61 1.56
C LEU A 14 -7.74 -9.45 0.28
N ASP A 15 -6.58 -9.91 -0.17
CA ASP A 15 -6.46 -10.80 -1.33
C ASP A 15 -7.14 -12.17 -1.11
N LYS A 16 -7.28 -12.59 0.15
CA LYS A 16 -7.95 -13.83 0.54
C LYS A 16 -9.41 -13.61 0.98
N ALA A 17 -9.83 -12.36 1.08
CA ALA A 17 -11.15 -12.01 1.56
C ALA A 17 -12.18 -12.16 0.43
N ASP A 18 -13.29 -12.81 0.74
CA ASP A 18 -14.46 -12.88 -0.14
C ASP A 18 -15.57 -12.02 0.47
N ASP A 19 -15.98 -10.96 -0.23
CA ASP A 19 -16.91 -9.92 0.24
C ASP A 19 -16.61 -9.38 1.66
N GLY A 20 -15.32 -9.22 1.99
CA GLY A 20 -14.87 -8.71 3.29
C GLY A 20 -14.91 -9.74 4.43
N ILE A 21 -15.09 -11.01 4.11
CA ILE A 21 -15.00 -12.14 5.04
C ILE A 21 -13.73 -12.93 4.74
N VAL A 22 -12.99 -13.29 5.79
CA VAL A 22 -11.88 -14.25 5.71
C VAL A 22 -12.18 -15.47 6.55
N LEU A 23 -11.54 -16.59 6.23
CA LEU A 23 -11.63 -17.80 7.02
C LEU A 23 -10.43 -17.90 7.94
N MET A 24 -10.68 -18.14 9.22
CA MET A 24 -9.63 -18.32 10.23
C MET A 24 -9.67 -19.75 10.77
N ASN A 25 -8.50 -20.33 10.97
CA ASN A 25 -8.38 -21.61 11.68
C ASN A 25 -8.36 -21.40 13.20
N MET A 26 -8.41 -22.50 13.97
CA MET A 26 -8.37 -22.49 15.44
C MET A 26 -7.17 -21.78 16.10
N TYR A 27 -6.11 -21.49 15.33
CA TYR A 27 -4.93 -20.75 15.78
C TYR A 27 -4.97 -19.26 15.40
N ASN A 28 -6.13 -18.79 14.90
CA ASN A 28 -6.35 -17.44 14.39
C ASN A 28 -5.49 -17.08 13.16
N GLU A 29 -5.12 -18.07 12.36
CA GLU A 29 -4.42 -17.83 11.09
C GLU A 29 -5.43 -17.74 9.95
N VAL A 30 -5.23 -16.79 9.04
CA VAL A 30 -6.07 -16.60 7.85
C VAL A 30 -5.75 -17.66 6.80
N VAL A 31 -6.75 -18.45 6.43
CA VAL A 31 -6.66 -19.57 5.49
C VAL A 31 -7.52 -19.27 4.25
N HIS A 32 -7.04 -19.66 3.07
CA HIS A 32 -7.83 -19.58 1.85
C HIS A 32 -8.96 -20.64 1.86
N PRO A 33 -10.18 -20.32 1.40
CA PRO A 33 -11.29 -21.28 1.39
C PRO A 33 -10.98 -22.61 0.70
N ALA A 34 -10.32 -22.56 -0.46
CA ALA A 34 -9.92 -23.78 -1.19
C ALA A 34 -8.96 -24.67 -0.38
N ASP A 35 -8.01 -24.07 0.35
CA ASP A 35 -7.04 -24.82 1.16
C ASP A 35 -7.72 -25.47 2.36
N ALA A 36 -8.64 -24.75 3.01
CA ALA A 36 -9.40 -25.26 4.14
C ALA A 36 -10.27 -26.45 3.73
N ALA A 37 -10.96 -26.36 2.59
CA ALA A 37 -11.77 -27.44 2.03
C ALA A 37 -10.92 -28.65 1.64
N PHE A 38 -9.78 -28.44 0.97
CA PHE A 38 -8.88 -29.52 0.55
C PHE A 38 -8.27 -30.28 1.73
N LYS A 39 -7.89 -29.57 2.80
CA LYS A 39 -7.26 -30.16 3.99
C LYS A 39 -8.25 -30.68 5.02
N GLY A 40 -9.56 -30.49 4.82
CA GLY A 40 -10.59 -30.81 5.83
C GLY A 40 -10.42 -30.01 7.12
N GLN A 41 -9.88 -28.80 7.03
CA GLN A 41 -9.57 -27.97 8.20
C GLN A 41 -10.84 -27.27 8.69
N VAL A 42 -11.08 -27.32 10.00
CA VAL A 42 -12.14 -26.51 10.62
C VAL A 42 -11.72 -25.06 10.60
N VAL A 43 -12.56 -24.23 9.98
CA VAL A 43 -12.37 -22.78 9.88
C VAL A 43 -13.66 -22.05 10.22
N TYR A 44 -13.53 -20.80 10.61
CA TYR A 44 -14.63 -19.93 10.97
C TYR A 44 -14.52 -18.60 10.22
N PRO A 45 -15.67 -18.03 9.79
CA PRO A 45 -15.68 -16.74 9.13
C PRO A 45 -15.33 -15.63 10.11
N TYR A 46 -14.57 -14.66 9.63
CA TYR A 46 -14.18 -13.47 10.39
C TYR A 46 -14.22 -12.22 9.51
N ASN A 47 -14.53 -11.08 10.10
CA ASN A 47 -14.63 -9.82 9.39
C ASN A 47 -13.23 -9.26 9.09
N ALA A 48 -12.89 -9.18 7.80
CA ALA A 48 -11.59 -8.71 7.32
C ALA A 48 -11.31 -7.26 7.77
N LYS A 49 -12.32 -6.40 7.68
CA LYS A 49 -12.22 -4.99 8.07
C LYS A 49 -11.89 -4.85 9.55
N SER A 50 -12.59 -5.57 10.43
CA SER A 50 -12.33 -5.53 11.88
C SER A 50 -10.90 -5.98 12.21
N PHE A 51 -10.41 -7.04 11.55
CA PHE A 51 -9.04 -7.52 11.74
C PHE A 51 -8.01 -6.45 11.37
N ILE A 52 -8.21 -5.79 10.22
CA ILE A 52 -7.31 -4.73 9.73
C ILE A 52 -7.35 -3.52 10.67
N GLU A 53 -8.54 -3.07 11.05
CA GLU A 53 -8.71 -1.94 11.96
C GLU A 53 -8.03 -2.18 13.31
N GLU A 54 -8.16 -3.38 13.88
CA GLU A 54 -7.50 -3.75 15.13
C GLU A 54 -5.97 -3.81 14.97
N SER A 55 -5.49 -4.43 13.90
CA SER A 55 -4.05 -4.50 13.60
C SER A 55 -3.41 -3.11 13.46
N PHE A 56 -4.06 -2.19 12.76
CA PHE A 56 -3.56 -0.83 12.60
C PHE A 56 -3.65 -0.02 13.90
N ARG A 57 -4.74 -0.18 14.67
CA ARG A 57 -4.93 0.50 15.96
C ARG A 57 -3.85 0.10 16.96
N GLN A 58 -3.49 -1.18 17.03
CA GLN A 58 -2.38 -1.68 17.85
C GLN A 58 -1.02 -1.08 17.46
N ASN A 59 -0.89 -0.55 16.24
CA ASN A 59 0.31 0.14 15.75
C ASN A 59 0.14 1.67 15.70
N GLY A 60 -0.86 2.22 16.41
CA GLY A 60 -1.04 3.65 16.59
C GLY A 60 -1.73 4.38 15.43
N ILE A 61 -2.34 3.65 14.49
CA ILE A 61 -3.09 4.24 13.38
C ILE A 61 -4.55 3.81 13.50
N ASP A 62 -5.43 4.74 13.83
CA ASP A 62 -6.87 4.43 13.91
C ASP A 62 -7.55 4.58 12.55
N LEU A 63 -7.62 3.48 11.79
CA LEU A 63 -8.29 3.49 10.49
C LEU A 63 -9.81 3.70 10.58
N THR A 64 -10.43 3.69 11.76
CA THR A 64 -11.87 4.03 11.88
C THR A 64 -12.10 5.53 11.72
N ASP A 65 -11.11 6.36 12.08
CA ASP A 65 -11.13 7.80 11.89
C ASP A 65 -11.09 8.14 10.38
N LYS A 66 -12.19 8.71 9.89
CA LYS A 66 -12.36 9.08 8.49
C LYS A 66 -11.41 10.21 8.09
N ASP A 67 -11.17 11.17 8.97
CA ASP A 67 -10.31 12.31 8.70
C ASP A 67 -8.85 11.87 8.60
N LEU A 68 -8.43 10.95 9.48
CA LEU A 68 -7.11 10.33 9.38
C LEU A 68 -6.92 9.61 8.04
N ARG A 69 -7.89 8.81 7.59
CA ARG A 69 -7.81 8.13 6.28
C ARG A 69 -7.63 9.12 5.13
N PHE A 70 -8.36 10.24 5.13
CA PHE A 70 -8.21 11.28 4.11
C PHE A 70 -6.83 11.95 4.16
N MET A 71 -6.33 12.26 5.36
CA MET A 71 -5.01 12.85 5.52
C MET A 71 -3.89 11.92 5.03
N LEU A 72 -3.97 10.63 5.33
CA LEU A 72 -3.01 9.63 4.84
C LEU A 72 -3.03 9.54 3.31
N MET A 73 -4.21 9.49 2.69
CA MET A 73 -4.34 9.47 1.23
C MET A 73 -3.74 10.72 0.59
N LYS A 74 -4.02 11.91 1.16
CA LYS A 74 -3.44 13.17 0.68
C LYS A 74 -1.91 13.20 0.79
N LEU A 75 -1.36 12.68 1.90
CA LEU A 75 0.09 12.59 2.12
C LEU A 75 0.75 11.70 1.04
N LEU A 76 0.21 10.51 0.80
CA LEU A 76 0.73 9.59 -0.22
C LEU A 76 0.72 10.21 -1.61
N LEU A 77 -0.41 10.80 -2.02
CA LEU A 77 -0.51 11.49 -3.30
C LEU A 77 0.49 12.65 -3.44
N SER A 78 0.72 13.40 -2.36
CA SER A 78 1.70 14.50 -2.36
C SER A 78 3.12 13.99 -2.55
N PHE A 79 3.49 12.85 -1.95
CA PHE A 79 4.81 12.24 -2.15
C PHE A 79 5.02 11.79 -3.59
N GLU A 80 4.04 11.12 -4.20
CA GLU A 80 4.13 10.71 -5.61
C GLU A 80 4.29 11.90 -6.55
N GLN A 81 3.56 12.99 -6.30
CA GLN A 81 3.71 14.23 -7.06
C GLN A 81 5.11 14.84 -6.91
N MET A 82 5.67 14.82 -5.70
CA MET A 82 7.03 15.33 -5.46
C MET A 82 8.08 14.52 -6.22
N GLU A 83 7.97 13.19 -6.23
CA GLU A 83 8.89 12.32 -6.99
C GLU A 83 8.77 12.54 -8.50
N ALA A 84 7.54 12.62 -9.03
CA ALA A 84 7.31 12.93 -10.44
C ALA A 84 7.90 14.30 -10.84
N ASN A 85 7.79 15.30 -9.97
CA ASN A 85 8.35 16.63 -10.19
C ASN A 85 9.89 16.64 -10.17
N LYS A 86 10.53 15.81 -9.34
CA LYS A 86 11.99 15.64 -9.37
C LYS A 86 12.45 15.08 -10.71
N VAL A 87 11.76 14.06 -11.24
CA VAL A 87 12.07 13.46 -12.54
C VAL A 87 11.91 14.49 -13.67
N ARG A 88 10.81 15.25 -13.68
CA ARG A 88 10.59 16.31 -14.68
C ARG A 88 11.68 17.38 -14.63
N LYS A 89 12.06 17.85 -13.44
CA LYS A 89 13.13 18.85 -13.28
C LYS A 89 14.47 18.35 -13.80
N ARG A 90 14.82 17.07 -13.56
CA ARG A 90 16.05 16.45 -14.11
C ARG A 90 16.04 16.47 -15.63
N LYS A 91 14.95 16.02 -16.25
CA LYS A 91 14.81 15.99 -17.71
C LYS A 91 14.87 17.37 -18.35
N VAL A 92 14.24 18.37 -17.73
CA VAL A 92 14.34 19.78 -18.19
C VAL A 92 15.78 20.28 -18.10
N ASN A 93 16.49 19.98 -17.02
CA ASN A 93 17.89 20.39 -16.86
C ASN A 93 18.83 19.71 -17.86
N GLU A 94 18.59 18.45 -18.21
CA GLU A 94 19.33 17.72 -19.26
C GLU A 94 19.12 18.36 -20.63
N LEU A 95 17.87 18.62 -21.03
CA LEU A 95 17.54 19.29 -22.29
C LEU A 95 18.14 20.70 -22.39
N LEU A 96 18.14 21.45 -21.29
CA LEU A 96 18.77 22.77 -21.25
C LEU A 96 20.30 22.68 -21.43
N ARG A 97 20.95 21.65 -20.87
CA ARG A 97 22.40 21.43 -21.07
C ARG A 97 22.72 21.01 -22.51
N GLU A 98 21.95 20.10 -23.08
CA GLU A 98 22.14 19.64 -24.47
C GLU A 98 21.98 20.80 -25.47
N ASN A 99 20.94 21.62 -25.30
CA ASN A 99 20.71 22.80 -26.14
C ASN A 99 21.83 23.84 -25.97
N ALA A 100 22.28 24.10 -24.74
CA ALA A 100 23.39 25.02 -24.50
C ALA A 100 24.69 24.56 -25.21
N ILE A 101 25.01 23.27 -25.17
CA ILE A 101 26.19 22.72 -25.86
C ILE A 101 26.04 22.85 -27.39
N SER A 102 24.83 22.63 -27.92
CA SER A 102 24.54 22.74 -29.36
C SER A 102 24.63 24.18 -29.90
N GLU A 103 24.28 25.18 -29.09
CA GLU A 103 24.39 26.59 -29.47
C GLU A 103 25.84 27.08 -29.44
N PHE A 104 26.63 26.65 -28.44
CA PHE A 104 28.07 26.95 -28.39
C PHE A 104 28.82 26.37 -29.59
N GLY A 105 28.46 25.17 -30.07
CA GLY A 105 29.09 24.54 -31.24
C GLY A 105 28.76 25.20 -32.59
N LYS A 106 27.72 26.05 -32.67
CA LYS A 106 27.37 26.83 -33.87
C LYS A 106 27.98 28.22 -33.92
N LEU A 107 28.54 28.69 -32.79
CA LEU A 107 29.16 30.00 -32.63
C LEU A 107 30.70 29.97 -32.82
N MET A 108 31.29 28.78 -33.02
CA MET A 108 32.67 28.59 -33.48
C MET A 108 32.69 28.18 -34.95
#